data_AF-A0A2X2URJ7-F1
#
_entry.id   AF-A0A2X2URJ7-F1
#
_cell.length_a   1.000
_cell.length_b   1.000
_cell.length_c   1.000
_cell.angle_alpha   90.00
_cell.angle_beta   90.00
_cell.angle_gamma   90.00
#
_symmetry.space_group_name_H-M   'P 1'
#
loop_
_entity.id
_entity.type
_entity.pdbx_description
1 polymer ?
#
loop_
_entity_poly.entity_id
_entity_poly.type
_entity_poly.pdbx_seq_one_letter_code
_entity_poly.pdbx_strand_id
1 'polypeptide(L)' 'MKLIFEKGTPGRHCHLLPDCDVPVHEIGIGRERKLNLPELSENEISRHYTGLAGGPTASTTASIPWAPAP' A
#
# COMPACT_ATOMS: atom_id res chain seq x y z
N MET A 1 -2.27 -18.53 1.18
CA MET A 1 -2.00 -17.08 1.12
C MET A 1 -2.37 -16.48 2.46
N LYS A 2 -1.49 -15.68 3.06
CA LYS A 2 -1.80 -14.90 4.28
C LYS A 2 -2.51 -13.60 3.91
N LEU A 3 -3.43 -13.13 4.77
CA LEU A 3 -4.12 -11.85 4.59
C LEU A 3 -3.14 -10.68 4.74
N ILE A 4 -3.46 -9.53 4.15
CA ILE A 4 -2.64 -8.32 4.29
C ILE A 4 -2.48 -7.89 5.75
N PHE A 5 -3.48 -8.17 6.59
CA PHE A 5 -3.49 -7.91 8.04
C PHE A 5 -2.53 -8.81 8.83
N GLU A 6 -2.12 -9.96 8.28
CA GLU A 6 -1.22 -10.91 8.94
C GLU A 6 0.25 -10.72 8.54
N LYS A 7 0.50 -9.85 7.56
CA LYS A 7 1.84 -9.54 7.03
C LYS A 7 2.45 -8.28 7.63
N GLY A 8 1.71 -7.57 8.49
CA GLY A 8 2.14 -6.32 9.10
C GLY A 8 2.92 -6.50 10.39
N THR A 9 3.80 -5.55 10.69
CA THR A 9 4.49 -5.45 11.99
C THR A 9 4.03 -4.17 12.68
N PRO A 10 3.64 -4.23 13.97
CA PRO A 10 3.31 -3.02 14.72
C PRO A 10 4.45 -1.99 14.68
N GLY A 11 4.13 -0.72 14.45
CA GLY A 11 5.03 0.41 14.22
C GLY A 11 5.41 0.67 12.75
N ARG A 12 5.07 -0.22 11.81
CA ARG A 12 5.56 -0.11 10.42
C ARG A 12 4.65 0.77 9.56
N HIS A 13 5.24 1.77 8.93
CA HIS A 13 4.54 2.77 8.14
C HIS A 13 5.27 3.03 6.80
N CYS A 14 4.55 3.66 5.87
CA CYS A 14 5.12 4.14 4.62
C CYS A 14 5.78 5.51 4.86
N HIS A 15 7.04 5.65 4.44
CA HIS A 15 7.84 6.87 4.59
C HIS A 15 8.16 7.51 3.21
N LEU A 16 7.31 7.24 2.21
CA LEU A 16 7.51 7.68 0.83
C LEU A 16 7.23 9.17 0.63
N LEU A 17 6.31 9.72 1.44
CA LEU A 17 5.89 11.10 1.30
C LEU A 17 6.90 12.02 2.02
N PRO A 18 7.34 13.11 1.39
CA PRO A 18 8.17 14.11 2.03
C PRO A 18 7.38 14.87 3.11
N ASP A 19 8.10 15.66 3.90
CA ASP A 19 7.50 16.53 4.90
C ASP A 19 6.51 17.53 4.29
N CYS A 20 5.49 17.92 5.06
CA CYS A 20 4.43 18.80 4.59
C CYS A 20 4.91 20.26 4.59
N ASP A 21 5.04 20.86 3.39
CA ASP A 21 5.45 22.27 3.22
C ASP A 21 4.38 23.30 3.62
N VAL A 22 3.16 22.85 3.90
CA VAL A 22 2.02 23.69 4.30
C VAL A 22 1.65 23.46 5.76
N PRO A 23 1.13 24.49 6.46
CA PRO A 23 0.73 24.36 7.85
C PRO A 23 -0.37 23.31 8.03
N VAL A 24 -0.21 22.47 9.05
CA VAL A 24 -1.17 21.42 9.40
C VAL A 24 -2.47 22.06 9.87
N HIS A 25 -3.60 21.65 9.29
CA HIS A 25 -4.92 22.10 9.68
C HIS A 25 -5.63 21.01 10.50
N GLU A 26 -6.13 21.37 11.69
CA GLU A 26 -6.88 20.45 12.55
C GLU A 26 -8.35 20.40 12.13
N ILE A 27 -8.84 19.21 11.83
CA ILE A 27 -10.25 18.97 11.52
C ILE A 27 -10.98 18.73 12.85
N GLY A 28 -11.99 19.55 13.17
CA GLY A 28 -12.65 19.58 14.48
C GLY A 28 -13.45 18.33 14.89
N ILE A 29 -13.46 17.28 14.06
CA ILE A 29 -14.14 16.01 14.35
C ILE A 29 -13.09 14.89 14.30
N GLY A 30 -12.63 14.47 15.47
CA GLY A 30 -11.69 13.36 15.62
C GLY A 30 -12.37 11.99 15.49
N ARG A 31 -11.60 10.96 15.12
CA ARG A 31 -12.09 9.58 15.14
C ARG A 31 -12.22 9.10 16.59
N GLU A 32 -13.36 8.53 16.97
CA GLU A 32 -13.59 7.96 18.31
C GLU A 32 -12.85 6.64 18.54
N ARG A 33 -12.53 5.89 17.47
CA ARG A 33 -11.90 4.58 17.54
C ARG A 33 -10.67 4.50 16.66
N LYS A 34 -9.66 3.74 17.12
CA LYS A 34 -8.45 3.45 16.34
C LYS A 34 -8.84 2.67 15.08
N LEU A 35 -8.27 3.06 13.93
CA LEU A 35 -8.42 2.31 12.69
C LEU A 35 -7.59 1.03 12.77
N ASN A 36 -8.22 -0.11 12.46
CA ASN A 36 -7.56 -1.40 12.35
C ASN A 36 -6.95 -1.56 10.95
N LEU A 37 -6.05 -0.64 10.58
CA LEU A 37 -5.31 -0.70 9.32
C LEU A 37 -4.08 -1.60 9.47
N PRO A 38 -3.69 -2.33 8.41
CA PRO A 38 -2.46 -3.09 8.41
C PRO A 38 -1.25 -2.16 8.37
N GLU A 39 -0.25 -2.45 9.21
CA GLU A 39 0.98 -1.67 9.34
C GLU A 39 2.08 -2.33 8.49
N LEU A 40 2.27 -1.82 7.28
CA LEU A 40 3.09 -2.43 6.22
C LEU A 40 4.03 -1.41 5.59
N SER A 41 5.17 -1.88 5.10
CA SER A 41 6.02 -1.11 4.18
C SER A 41 5.56 -1.26 2.73
N GLU A 42 5.96 -0.30 1.91
CA GLU A 42 5.69 -0.28 0.46
C GLU A 42 6.00 -1.62 -0.23
N ASN A 43 7.18 -2.19 0.03
CA ASN A 43 7.61 -3.43 -0.59
C ASN A 43 6.72 -4.63 -0.19
N GLU A 44 6.19 -4.62 1.04
CA GLU A 44 5.25 -5.66 1.50
C GLU A 44 3.89 -5.53 0.83
N ILE A 45 3.41 -4.30 0.64
CA ILE A 45 2.18 -3.99 -0.10
C ILE A 45 2.33 -4.44 -1.57
N SER A 46 3.39 -3.99 -2.24
CA SER A 46 3.67 -4.31 -3.64
C SER A 46 3.71 -5.82 -3.88
N ARG A 47 4.54 -6.56 -3.13
CA ARG A 47 4.63 -8.03 -3.26
C ARG A 47 3.33 -8.75 -2.94
N HIS A 48 2.56 -8.25 -1.96
CA HIS A 48 1.28 -8.85 -1.61
C HIS A 48 0.31 -8.76 -2.78
N TYR A 49 0.17 -7.58 -3.39
CA TYR A 49 -0.71 -7.38 -4.53
C TYR A 49 -0.21 -8.05 -5.82
N THR A 50 1.10 -8.07 -6.08
CA THR A 50 1.68 -8.85 -7.19
C THR A 50 1.41 -10.35 -7.04
N GLY A 51 1.48 -10.87 -5.80
CA GLY A 51 1.12 -12.25 -5.51
C GLY A 51 -0.37 -12.52 -5.72
N LEU A 52 -1.25 -11.59 -5.32
CA LEU A 52 -2.69 -11.70 -5.56
C LEU A 52 -3.04 -11.67 -7.05
N ALA A 53 -2.30 -10.91 -7.87
CA ALA A 53 -2.55 -10.75 -9.29
C ALA A 53 -2.10 -11.94 -10.17
N GLY A 54 -1.62 -13.05 -9.58
CA GLY A 54 -1.21 -14.25 -10.34
C GLY A 54 0.31 -14.47 -10.44
N GLY A 55 1.12 -13.61 -9.80
CA GLY A 55 2.57 -13.76 -9.71
C GLY A 55 3.32 -13.49 -11.03
N PRO A 56 4.66 -13.42 -10.99
CA PRO A 56 5.51 -13.15 -12.17
C PRO A 56 5.49 -14.26 -13.24
N THR A 57 4.78 -15.37 -12.99
CA THR A 57 4.62 -16.51 -13.90
C THR A 57 3.31 -16.48 -14.68
N ALA A 58 2.56 -15.38 -14.65
CA ALA A 58 1.48 -15.15 -15.61
C ALA A 58 2.10 -14.89 -16.99
N SER A 59 2.28 -15.97 -17.74
CA SER A 59 2.57 -15.96 -19.18
C SER A 59 1.48 -15.20 -19.93
N THR A 60 1.49 -13.87 -19.95
CA THR A 60 0.54 -13.10 -20.74
C THR A 60 1.10 -11.73 -21.09
N THR A 61 1.55 -11.63 -22.33
CA THR A 61 1.73 -10.44 -23.18
C THR A 61 0.51 -9.49 -23.24
N ALA A 62 -0.46 -9.54 -22.34
CA ALA A 62 -1.68 -8.74 -22.47
C ALA A 62 -1.89 -7.81 -21.26
N SER A 63 -1.88 -6.52 -21.59
CA SER A 63 -2.75 -5.50 -20.99
C SER A 63 -2.33 -4.94 -19.63
N ILE A 64 -1.17 -4.26 -19.60
CA ILE A 64 -0.99 -3.11 -18.70
C ILE A 64 -1.42 -1.87 -19.48
N PRO A 65 -2.61 -1.28 -19.23
CA PRO A 65 -3.18 -0.21 -20.07
C PRO A 65 -2.43 1.13 -20.03
N TRP A 66 -1.40 1.28 -19.18
CA TRP A 66 -0.63 2.52 -19.05
C TRP A 66 0.85 2.38 -19.45
N ALA A 67 1.30 1.19 -19.84
CA ALA A 67 2.68 1.01 -20.28
C ALA A 67 2.87 1.76 -21.63
N PRO A 68 3.83 2.69 -21.76
CA PRO A 68 4.14 3.28 -23.05
C PRO A 68 4.62 2.17 -24.00
N ALA A 69 4.02 2.11 -25.18
CA ALA A 69 4.43 1.21 -26.26
C ALA A 69 5.88 1.52 -26.69
N PRO A 70 6.64 0.51 -27.17
CA PRO A 70 8.05 0.66 -27.55
C PRO A 70 8.26 1.64 -28.70
#